data_AF-A0A660THT7-F1
#
_entry.id   AF-A0A660THT7-F1
#
_cell.length_a   1.000
_cell.length_b   1.000
_cell.length_c   1.000
_cell.angle_alpha   90.00
_cell.angle_beta   90.00
_cell.angle_gamma   90.00
#
_symmetry.space_group_name_H-M   'P 1'
#
loop_
_entity.id
_entity.type
_entity.pdbx_description
1 polymer ?
#
loop_
_entity_poly.entity_id
_entity_poly.type
_entity_poly.pdbx_seq_one_letter_code
_entity_poly.pdbx_strand_id
1 'polypeptide(L)'
;DAVSALGWSEDGALMILLVIRGQDGRGYSYEEAGSLLRLLGAREGIAMDGGGSARLVWREEESLLSFPVVPLYRAVPNHLILIK
;
A
#
# COMPACT_ATOMS: atom_id res chain seq x y z
N ASP A 1 3.97 12.92 1.26
CA ASP A 1 3.37 11.91 2.15
C ASP A 1 3.48 10.50 1.62
N ALA A 2 3.26 9.54 2.52
CA ALA A 2 3.13 8.13 2.17
C ALA A 2 1.93 7.87 1.27
N VAL A 3 2.01 6.82 0.47
CA VAL A 3 0.94 6.42 -0.45
C VAL A 3 0.57 4.97 -0.21
N SER A 4 -0.72 4.66 -0.30
CA SER A 4 -1.21 3.30 -0.43
C SER A 4 -2.04 3.20 -1.71
N ALA A 5 -1.98 2.05 -2.39
CA ALA A 5 -2.70 1.81 -3.63
C ALA A 5 -2.93 0.30 -3.83
N LEU A 6 -3.90 -0.02 -4.68
CA LEU A 6 -4.21 -1.37 -5.13
C LEU A 6 -4.13 -1.41 -6.65
N GLY A 7 -3.57 -2.48 -7.22
CA GLY A 7 -3.61 -2.72 -8.67
C GLY A 7 -3.87 -4.18 -8.99
N TRP A 8 -4.32 -4.46 -10.21
CA TRP A 8 -4.55 -5.82 -10.70
C TRP A 8 -4.05 -6.00 -12.12
N SER A 9 -3.60 -7.22 -12.45
CA SER A 9 -3.25 -7.62 -13.81
C SER A 9 -4.49 -7.67 -14.71
N GLU A 10 -4.27 -7.66 -16.02
CA GLU A 10 -5.36 -7.71 -17.02
C GLU A 10 -6.23 -8.97 -16.91
N ASP A 11 -5.63 -10.11 -16.56
CA ASP A 11 -6.32 -11.36 -16.33
C ASP A 11 -6.93 -11.50 -14.91
N GLY A 12 -6.69 -10.52 -14.04
CA GLY A 12 -7.13 -10.53 -12.64
C GLY A 12 -6.44 -11.57 -11.75
N ALA A 13 -5.47 -12.32 -12.26
CA ALA A 13 -4.78 -13.38 -11.50
C ALA A 13 -3.78 -12.82 -10.48
N LEU A 14 -3.29 -11.59 -10.70
CA LEU A 14 -2.39 -10.88 -9.80
C LEU A 14 -3.08 -9.64 -9.23
N MET A 15 -3.05 -9.53 -7.90
CA MET A 15 -3.41 -8.33 -7.16
C MET A 15 -2.18 -7.81 -6.42
N ILE A 16 -1.91 -6.51 -6.55
CA ILE A 16 -0.74 -5.83 -6.00
C ILE A 16 -1.23 -4.83 -4.96
N LEU A 17 -0.92 -5.09 -3.68
CA LEU A 17 -1.02 -4.09 -2.62
C LEU A 17 0.29 -3.31 -2.55
N LEU A 18 0.22 -2.01 -2.79
CA LEU A 18 1.37 -1.12 -2.77
C LEU A 18 1.28 -0.15 -1.58
N VAL A 19 2.30 -0.13 -0.75
CA VAL A 19 2.46 0.84 0.33
C VAL A 19 3.86 1.45 0.24
N ILE A 20 3.94 2.75 0.02
CA ILE A 20 5.20 3.46 -0.18
C ILE A 20 5.42 4.43 0.98
N ARG A 21 6.57 4.29 1.64
CA ARG A 21 7.02 5.22 2.66
C ARG A 21 7.67 6.45 2.04
N GLY A 22 7.13 7.63 2.38
CA GLY A 22 7.84 8.88 2.13
C GLY A 22 9.11 8.95 2.98
N GLN A 23 10.20 9.46 2.42
CA GLN A 23 11.47 9.70 3.12
C GLN A 23 11.74 11.20 3.23
N ASP A 24 12.19 11.65 4.41
CA ASP A 24 12.76 12.99 4.64
C ASP A 24 11.92 14.16 4.10
N GLY A 25 10.61 14.13 4.34
CA GLY A 25 9.67 15.17 3.89
C GLY A 25 9.29 15.06 2.40
N ARG A 26 9.84 14.09 1.66
CA ARG A 26 9.44 13.79 0.28
C ARG A 26 8.42 12.66 0.28
N GLY A 27 7.23 12.98 -0.24
CA GLY A 27 6.21 11.99 -0.55
C GLY A 27 6.43 11.29 -1.86
N TYR A 28 5.53 10.36 -2.14
CA TYR A 28 5.29 9.89 -3.50
C TYR A 28 4.02 10.54 -4.04
N SER A 29 4.03 10.91 -5.33
CA SER A 29 2.82 11.35 -6.03
C SER A 29 1.96 10.15 -6.43
N TYR A 30 0.69 10.41 -6.76
CA TYR A 30 -0.18 9.37 -7.30
C TYR A 30 0.26 8.93 -8.70
N GLU A 31 0.86 9.82 -9.50
CA GLU A 31 1.44 9.43 -10.79
C GLU A 31 2.63 8.46 -10.61
N GLU A 32 3.49 8.70 -9.63
CA GLU A 32 4.62 7.81 -9.31
C GLU A 32 4.12 6.45 -8.83
N ALA A 33 3.13 6.44 -7.93
CA ALA A 33 2.51 5.20 -7.46
C ALA A 33 1.84 4.41 -8.60
N GLY A 34 1.10 5.08 -9.48
CA GLY A 34 0.49 4.45 -10.65
C GLY A 34 1.53 3.92 -11.65
N SER A 35 2.66 4.59 -11.77
CA SER A 35 3.77 4.13 -12.61
C SER A 35 4.46 2.90 -12.03
N LEU A 36 4.62 2.84 -10.70
CA LEU A 36 5.10 1.66 -9.99
C LEU A 36 4.13 0.48 -10.10
N LEU A 37 2.82 0.70 -9.95
CA LEU A 37 1.82 -0.35 -10.17
C LEU A 37 1.93 -0.94 -11.58
N ARG A 38 2.03 -0.09 -12.61
CA ARG A 38 2.23 -0.55 -14.00
C ARG A 38 3.53 -1.33 -14.18
N LEU A 39 4.63 -0.85 -13.60
CA LEU A 39 5.92 -1.54 -13.62
C LEU A 39 5.84 -2.94 -12.97
N LEU A 40 5.02 -3.08 -11.93
CA LEU A 40 4.79 -4.35 -11.22
C LEU A 40 3.78 -5.27 -11.91
N GLY A 41 3.21 -4.86 -13.05
CA GLY A 41 2.30 -5.69 -13.87
C GLY A 41 0.82 -5.37 -13.69
N ALA A 42 0.46 -4.30 -12.97
CA ALA A 42 -0.93 -3.85 -12.91
C ALA A 42 -1.35 -3.23 -14.26
N ARG A 43 -2.51 -3.65 -14.77
CA ARG A 43 -3.20 -3.02 -15.90
C ARG A 43 -3.99 -1.81 -15.44
N GLU A 44 -4.68 -1.96 -14.31
CA GLU A 44 -5.50 -0.93 -13.67
C GLU A 44 -5.18 -0.87 -12.17
N GLY A 45 -5.54 0.23 -11.52
CA GLY A 45 -5.37 0.39 -10.10
C GLY A 45 -6.09 1.60 -9.54
N ILE A 46 -6.20 1.64 -8.21
CA ILE A 46 -6.87 2.68 -7.45
C ILE A 46 -5.98 3.16 -6.29
N ALA A 47 -5.96 4.48 -6.08
CA ALA A 47 -5.34 5.08 -4.91
C ALA A 47 -6.20 4.84 -3.66
N MET A 48 -5.56 4.51 -2.55
CA MET A 48 -6.19 4.26 -1.26
C MET A 48 -5.76 5.35 -0.24
N ASP A 49 -6.27 5.28 0.99
CA ASP A 49 -5.94 6.27 2.03
C ASP A 49 -4.44 6.25 2.37
N GLY A 50 -3.79 7.40 2.18
CA GLY A 50 -2.34 7.58 2.26
C GLY A 50 -1.89 8.21 3.58
N GLY A 51 -0.77 8.94 3.52
CA GLY A 51 -0.23 9.72 4.63
C GLY A 51 -0.03 8.90 5.90
N GLY A 52 -0.46 9.44 7.04
CA GLY A 52 -0.34 8.74 8.32
C GLY A 52 -1.24 7.51 8.47
N SER A 53 -2.18 7.29 7.54
CA SER A 53 -3.05 6.11 7.51
C SER A 53 -2.38 4.91 6.81
N ALA A 54 -1.48 5.17 5.85
CA ALA A 54 -0.82 4.13 5.08
C ALA A 54 0.01 3.20 5.97
N ARG A 55 -0.28 1.89 5.90
CA ARG A 55 0.44 0.87 6.66
C ARG A 55 0.28 -0.50 6.00
N LEU A 56 1.36 -1.29 6.01
CA LEU A 56 1.34 -2.70 5.65
C LEU A 56 1.57 -3.54 6.90
N VAL A 57 0.69 -4.51 7.12
CA VAL A 57 0.80 -5.51 8.20
C VAL A 57 0.78 -6.88 7.56
N TRP A 58 1.70 -7.73 7.99
CA TRP A 58 1.87 -9.10 7.53
C TRP A 58 1.83 -10.04 8.72
N ARG A 59 1.08 -11.15 8.60
CA ARG A 59 1.08 -12.21 9.60
C ARG A 59 2.05 -13.30 9.15
N GLU A 60 3.08 -13.54 9.96
CA GLU A 60 3.82 -14.81 9.94
C GLU A 60 3.27 -15.68 11.06
N GLU A 61 3.16 -16.99 10.86
CA GLU A 61 2.62 -18.00 11.81
C GLU A 61 2.07 -17.47 13.15
N GLU A 62 2.95 -17.07 14.08
CA GLU A 62 2.59 -16.58 15.42
C GLU A 62 2.85 -15.08 15.67
N SER A 63 3.30 -14.32 14.67
CA SER A 63 3.68 -12.91 14.78
C SER A 63 3.00 -11.99 13.77
N LEU A 64 2.81 -10.73 14.17
CA LEU A 64 2.36 -9.66 13.29
C LEU A 64 3.52 -8.71 13.02
N LEU A 65 4.02 -8.74 11.78
CA LEU A 65 5.00 -7.79 11.28
C LEU A 65 4.27 -6.56 10.76
N SER A 66 4.46 -5.41 11.40
CA SER A 66 4.02 -4.12 10.86
C SER A 66 5.22 -3.43 10.22
N PHE A 67 5.04 -2.91 9.01
CA PHE A 67 6.01 -2.01 8.38
C PHE A 67 5.51 -0.57 8.57
N PRO A 68 5.95 0.11 9.66
CA PRO A 68 5.47 1.45 9.96
C PRO A 68 5.96 2.42 8.89
N VAL A 69 5.00 3.07 8.23
CA VAL A 69 5.29 4.11 7.27
C VAL A 69 5.49 5.47 7.97
N VAL A 70 4.80 5.65 9.09
CA VAL A 70 4.90 6.79 10.02
C VAL A 70 5.18 6.30 11.45
N PRO A 71 5.87 7.11 12.28
CA PRO A 71 6.36 6.70 13.60
C PRO A 71 5.26 6.43 14.63
N LEU A 72 4.07 7.00 14.45
CA LEU A 72 2.92 6.79 15.33
C LEU A 72 1.78 6.08 14.60
N TYR A 73 1.08 5.20 15.30
CA TYR A 73 -0.12 4.56 14.78
C TYR A 73 -1.26 5.59 14.67
N ARG A 74 -1.93 5.59 13.53
CA ARG A 74 -3.19 6.33 13.31
C ARG A 74 -4.33 5.32 13.24
N ALA A 75 -5.36 5.51 14.07
CA ALA A 75 -6.59 4.75 13.95
C ALA A 75 -7.30 5.12 12.64
N VAL A 76 -7.78 4.11 11.91
CA VAL A 76 -8.50 4.26 10.64
C VAL A 76 -9.85 3.55 10.72
N PRO A 77 -10.88 3.98 9.98
CA PRO A 77 -12.23 3.44 10.11
C PRO A 77 -12.39 2.04 9.49
N ASN A 78 -11.52 1.64 8.56
CA ASN A 78 -11.57 0.36 7.87
C ASN A 78 -10.17 -0.08 7.38
N HIS A 79 -10.08 -1.37 7.01
CA HIS A 79 -8.85 -2.00 6.51
C HIS A 79 -9.17 -2.91 5.31
N LEU A 80 -8.20 -3.06 4.40
CA LEU A 80 -8.20 -4.15 3.42
C LEU A 80 -7.40 -5.32 3.99
N ILE A 81 -8.02 -6.50 4.08
CA ILE A 81 -7.40 -7.69 4.67
C ILE A 81 -7.48 -8.82 3.65
N LEU A 82 -6.32 -9.43 3.36
CA LEU A 82 -6.27 -10.69 2.63
C LEU A 82 -6.44 -11.84 3.63
N ILE A 83 -7.49 -12.63 3.44
CA ILE A 83 -7.77 -13.85 4.20
C ILE A 83 -7.53 -15.07 3.31
N LYS A 84 -7.07 -16.17 3.91
CA LYS A 84 -6.92 -17.46 3.24
C LYS A 84 -8.24 -18.23 3.29
#